data_AF-A0A1W9SMJ6-F1
#
_entry.id   AF-A0A1W9SMJ6-F1
#
_cell.length_a   1.000
_cell.length_b   1.000
_cell.length_c   1.000
_cell.angle_alpha   90.00
_cell.angle_beta   90.00
_cell.angle_gamma   90.00
#
_symmetry.space_group_name_H-M   'P 1'
#
loop_
_entity.id
_entity.type
_entity.pdbx_description
1 polymer ?
#
loop_
_entity_poly.entity_id
_entity_poly.type
_entity_poly.pdbx_seq_one_letter_code
_entity_poly.pdbx_strand_id
1 'polypeptide(L)'
;MAFDFHKDRNKYFYLQYNNSRDYILPFIQKYKKIKSKEKVLEIGCRDGGVLKPFIDLSCECFGVDLSKKHISDAKKIYEKEIKNNQVHFFVQDIYDFINENKDKEKFDIIILKDVIEHIFDHKKLIQNNFIYFYLIKNDPSFLFLKDTKNTKITPSIFEKIIKKENFEILYRDMYFISPMYKYKFGLKPRKLWKLLENIPYLRNFFTTTCDYLIKIK
;
A
#
# COMPACT_ATOMS: atom_id res chain seq x y z
N MET A 1 24.45 -12.95 -3.43
CA MET A 1 23.87 -12.81 -4.79
C MET A 1 22.62 -11.93 -4.71
N ALA A 2 22.14 -11.36 -5.82
CA ALA A 2 21.11 -10.29 -5.90
C ALA A 2 19.71 -10.59 -5.31
N PHE A 3 19.54 -11.60 -4.46
CA PHE A 3 18.26 -12.05 -3.91
C PHE A 3 18.24 -12.26 -2.37
N ASP A 4 19.33 -11.98 -1.64
CA ASP A 4 19.39 -12.21 -0.17
C ASP A 4 18.75 -11.10 0.68
N PHE A 5 18.06 -10.12 0.08
CA PHE A 5 17.47 -8.99 0.82
C PHE A 5 16.36 -9.39 1.80
N HIS A 6 15.79 -10.58 1.66
CA HIS A 6 14.77 -11.11 2.57
C HIS A 6 15.36 -11.83 3.79
N LYS A 7 16.68 -12.08 3.82
CA LYS A 7 17.37 -12.73 4.95
C LYS A 7 17.75 -11.73 6.04
N ASP A 8 18.03 -10.48 5.65
CA ASP A 8 18.30 -9.38 6.56
C ASP A 8 17.04 -8.54 6.76
N ARG A 9 16.35 -8.82 7.87
CA ARG A 9 15.11 -8.16 8.25
C ARG A 9 15.28 -6.64 8.40
N ASN A 10 16.34 -6.20 9.07
CA ASN A 10 16.59 -4.78 9.29
C ASN A 10 16.78 -4.07 7.96
N LYS A 11 17.55 -4.68 7.05
CA LYS A 11 17.69 -4.18 5.69
C LYS A 11 16.34 -4.06 5.00
N TYR A 12 15.51 -5.11 5.02
CA TYR A 12 14.21 -5.09 4.36
C TYR A 12 13.27 -4.00 4.91
N PHE A 13 13.24 -3.83 6.24
CA PHE A 13 12.51 -2.74 6.88
C PHE A 13 12.93 -1.37 6.34
N TYR A 14 14.24 -1.10 6.29
CA TYR A 14 14.76 0.17 5.76
C TYR A 14 14.51 0.33 4.25
N LEU A 15 14.49 -0.74 3.46
CA LEU A 15 14.10 -0.67 2.05
C LEU A 15 12.65 -0.17 1.91
N GLN A 16 11.73 -0.71 2.73
CA GLN A 16 10.32 -0.31 2.73
C GLN A 16 10.14 1.12 3.23
N TYR A 17 10.79 1.46 4.34
CA TYR A 17 10.75 2.82 4.88
C TYR A 17 11.24 3.85 3.86
N ASN A 18 12.44 3.66 3.31
CA ASN A 18 12.99 4.62 2.36
C ASN A 18 12.14 4.71 1.08
N ASN A 19 11.60 3.58 0.58
CA ASN A 19 10.69 3.60 -0.56
C ASN A 19 9.39 4.36 -0.25
N SER A 20 8.82 4.16 0.94
CA SER A 20 7.62 4.86 1.37
C SER A 20 7.87 6.37 1.50
N ARG A 21 8.95 6.76 2.20
CA ARG A 21 9.35 8.16 2.40
C ARG A 21 9.59 8.90 1.10
N ASP A 22 10.31 8.30 0.15
CA ASP A 22 10.74 9.00 -1.07
C ASP A 22 9.70 8.93 -2.21
N TYR A 23 8.74 7.99 -2.17
CA TYR A 23 7.80 7.77 -3.28
C TYR A 23 6.34 7.64 -2.88
N ILE A 24 5.98 6.89 -1.83
CA ILE A 24 4.57 6.68 -1.45
C ILE A 24 4.02 7.94 -0.79
N LEU A 25 4.71 8.44 0.24
CA LEU A 25 4.33 9.64 0.96
C LEU A 25 4.21 10.85 -0.01
N PRO A 26 5.21 11.18 -0.85
CA PRO A 26 5.09 12.26 -1.83
C PRO A 26 3.99 12.04 -2.86
N PHE A 27 3.73 10.79 -3.26
CA PHE A 27 2.67 10.48 -4.21
C PHE A 27 1.27 10.78 -3.64
N ILE A 28 1.02 10.44 -2.38
CA ILE A 28 -0.21 10.81 -1.66
C ILE A 28 -0.28 12.34 -1.48
N GLN A 29 0.86 12.98 -1.21
CA GLN A 29 0.95 14.43 -1.02
C GLN A 29 0.63 15.26 -2.26
N LYS A 30 0.60 14.66 -3.46
CA LYS A 30 0.09 15.33 -4.67
C LYS A 30 -1.38 15.73 -4.55
N TYR A 31 -2.16 15.00 -3.73
CA TYR A 31 -3.58 15.30 -3.53
C TYR A 31 -3.83 16.12 -2.26
N LYS A 32 -3.29 15.67 -1.12
CA LYS A 32 -3.48 16.36 0.16
C LYS A 32 -2.20 16.45 0.97
N LYS A 33 -2.01 17.55 1.68
CA LYS A 33 -0.99 17.62 2.73
C LYS A 33 -1.38 16.70 3.89
N ILE A 34 -0.49 15.80 4.26
CA ILE A 34 -0.67 14.92 5.41
C ILE A 34 -0.47 15.70 6.70
N LYS A 35 -1.40 15.55 7.64
CA LYS A 35 -1.42 16.28 8.92
C LYS A 35 -1.16 15.31 10.07
N SER A 36 -0.65 15.84 11.19
CA SER A 36 -0.54 15.07 12.43
C SER A 36 -1.90 14.52 12.85
N LYS A 37 -1.92 13.32 13.45
CA LYS A 37 -3.11 12.59 13.90
C LYS A 37 -4.08 12.13 12.81
N GLU A 38 -3.72 12.24 11.52
CA GLU A 38 -4.46 11.49 10.50
C GLU A 38 -4.33 10.00 10.77
N LYS A 39 -5.42 9.26 10.57
CA LYS A 39 -5.47 7.81 10.76
C LYS A 39 -5.04 7.09 9.49
N VAL A 40 -3.96 6.33 9.57
CA VAL A 40 -3.34 5.62 8.42
C VAL A 40 -3.39 4.12 8.66
N LEU A 41 -4.08 3.39 7.80
CA LEU A 41 -4.12 1.93 7.81
C LEU A 41 -3.20 1.35 6.74
N GLU A 42 -2.30 0.45 7.11
CA GLU A 42 -1.61 -0.45 6.18
C GLU A 42 -2.11 -1.87 6.38
N ILE A 43 -2.57 -2.48 5.28
CA ILE A 43 -2.95 -3.89 5.24
C ILE A 43 -1.76 -4.67 4.68
N GLY A 44 -1.47 -5.83 5.27
CA GLY A 44 -0.24 -6.57 5.04
C GLY A 44 1.01 -5.79 5.45
N CYS A 45 0.96 -5.16 6.63
CA CYS A 45 2.00 -4.21 7.06
C CYS A 45 3.34 -4.86 7.39
N ARG A 46 3.38 -6.19 7.60
CA ARG A 46 4.54 -6.92 8.10
C ARG A 46 5.14 -6.22 9.32
N ASP A 47 6.40 -5.77 9.22
CA ASP A 47 7.14 -5.09 10.28
C ASP A 47 6.85 -3.58 10.36
N GLY A 48 5.92 -3.04 9.56
CA GLY A 48 5.47 -1.64 9.59
C GLY A 48 6.41 -0.65 8.90
N GLY A 49 7.25 -1.09 7.96
CA GLY A 49 8.23 -0.22 7.29
C GLY A 49 7.59 0.89 6.45
N VAL A 50 6.43 0.63 5.83
CA VAL A 50 5.73 1.62 4.98
C VAL A 50 5.00 2.66 5.83
N LEU A 51 4.55 2.30 7.03
CA LEU A 51 3.94 3.21 8.01
C LEU A 51 4.95 4.17 8.65
N LYS A 52 6.24 3.80 8.73
CA LYS A 52 7.28 4.60 9.39
C LYS A 52 7.29 6.12 9.05
N PRO A 53 7.22 6.56 7.78
CA PRO A 53 7.22 7.99 7.47
C PRO A 53 5.93 8.70 7.90
N PHE A 54 4.80 8.00 8.02
CA PHE A 54 3.56 8.57 8.56
C PHE A 54 3.63 8.69 10.09
N ILE A 55 4.25 7.70 10.75
CA ILE A 55 4.58 7.76 12.18
C ILE A 55 5.51 8.95 12.46
N ASP A 56 6.51 9.19 11.61
CA ASP A 56 7.40 10.36 11.72
C ASP A 56 6.66 11.70 11.57
N LEU A 57 5.56 11.71 10.82
CA LEU A 57 4.64 12.85 10.70
C LEU A 57 3.60 12.93 11.84
N SER A 58 3.77 12.15 12.90
CA SER A 58 2.85 12.09 14.04
C SER A 58 1.43 11.65 13.66
N CYS A 59 1.28 10.83 12.61
CA CYS A 59 0.01 10.18 12.28
C CYS A 59 -0.29 9.03 13.25
N GLU A 60 -1.56 8.71 13.41
CA GLU A 60 -2.02 7.53 14.16
C GLU A 60 -2.08 6.35 13.17
N CYS A 61 -1.23 5.34 13.36
CA CYS A 61 -0.97 4.32 12.36
C CYS A 61 -1.45 2.94 12.80
N PHE A 62 -2.11 2.23 11.89
CA PHE A 62 -2.70 0.92 12.11
C PHE A 62 -2.10 -0.05 11.10
N GLY A 63 -1.55 -1.16 11.59
CA GLY A 63 -0.97 -2.20 10.76
C GLY A 63 -1.66 -3.55 11.01
N VAL A 64 -2.17 -4.17 9.94
CA VAL A 64 -2.81 -5.49 9.99
C VAL A 64 -2.00 -6.47 9.15
N ASP A 65 -1.67 -7.63 9.71
CA ASP A 65 -0.97 -8.70 8.99
C ASP A 65 -1.35 -10.08 9.57
N LEU A 66 -1.41 -11.11 8.73
CA LEU A 66 -1.67 -12.48 9.17
C LEU A 66 -0.51 -13.07 9.99
N SER A 67 0.71 -12.59 9.78
CA SER A 67 1.91 -13.15 10.39
C SER A 67 2.12 -12.64 11.82
N LYS A 68 1.83 -13.51 12.79
CA LYS A 68 2.14 -13.29 14.22
C LYS A 68 3.60 -12.89 14.44
N LYS A 69 4.52 -13.50 13.70
CA LYS A 69 5.95 -13.19 13.79
C LYS A 69 6.21 -11.74 13.38
N HIS A 70 5.74 -11.31 12.21
CA HIS A 70 5.95 -9.95 11.71
C HIS A 70 5.37 -8.89 12.64
N ILE A 71 4.17 -9.13 13.18
CA ILE A 71 3.55 -8.20 14.13
C ILE A 71 4.30 -8.16 15.47
N SER A 72 4.75 -9.31 16.01
CA SER A 72 5.59 -9.32 17.22
C SER A 72 6.87 -8.51 17.01
N ASP A 73 7.43 -8.65 15.82
CA ASP A 73 8.62 -7.98 15.35
C ASP A 73 8.39 -6.45 15.19
N ALA A 74 7.26 -6.04 14.61
CA ALA A 74 6.83 -4.64 14.53
C ALA A 74 6.64 -4.02 15.92
N LYS A 75 6.00 -4.74 16.86
CA LYS A 75 5.76 -4.25 18.22
C LYS A 75 7.04 -3.96 19.00
N LYS A 76 8.12 -4.69 18.73
CA LYS A 76 9.46 -4.41 19.29
C LYS A 76 10.07 -3.14 18.69
N ILE A 77 9.91 -2.92 17.39
CA ILE A 77 10.43 -1.73 16.70
C ILE A 77 9.74 -0.47 17.21
N TYR A 78 8.42 -0.56 17.41
CA TYR A 78 7.54 0.58 17.72
C TYR A 78 7.07 0.61 19.18
N GLU A 79 7.87 0.10 20.11
CA GLU A 79 7.47 -0.03 21.52
C GLU A 79 7.03 1.31 22.13
N LYS A 80 7.76 2.39 21.80
CA LYS A 80 7.47 3.73 22.29
C LYS A 80 6.18 4.28 21.68
N GLU A 81 5.99 4.09 20.38
CA GLU A 81 4.82 4.55 19.62
C GLU A 81 3.56 3.73 19.92
N ILE A 82 3.71 2.52 20.46
CA ILE A 82 2.59 1.76 21.01
C ILE A 82 2.22 2.31 22.39
N LYS A 83 3.22 2.57 23.25
CA LYS A 83 2.98 3.10 24.61
C LYS A 83 2.27 4.45 24.62
N ASN A 84 2.48 5.28 23.60
CA ASN A 84 1.82 6.58 23.47
C ASN A 84 0.52 6.54 22.63
N ASN A 85 0.00 5.35 22.29
CA ASN A 85 -1.18 5.16 21.44
C ASN A 85 -1.08 5.82 20.05
N GLN A 86 0.12 5.91 19.49
CA GLN A 86 0.32 6.38 18.12
C GLN A 86 0.23 5.24 17.10
N VAL A 87 0.62 4.02 17.48
CA VAL A 87 0.71 2.86 16.58
C VAL A 87 -0.03 1.67 17.14
N HIS A 88 -0.81 1.01 16.29
CA HIS A 88 -1.64 -0.15 16.61
C HIS A 88 -1.36 -1.28 15.63
N PHE A 89 -0.97 -2.46 16.13
CA PHE A 89 -0.68 -3.63 15.30
C PHE A 89 -1.54 -4.84 15.64
N PHE A 90 -2.14 -5.45 14.60
CA PHE A 90 -3.10 -6.53 14.70
C PHE A 90 -2.61 -7.77 13.93
N VAL A 91 -2.62 -8.92 14.61
CA VAL A 91 -2.42 -10.23 13.97
C VAL A 91 -3.79 -10.74 13.58
N GLN A 92 -4.23 -10.49 12.35
CA GLN A 92 -5.61 -10.80 11.97
C GLN A 92 -5.76 -10.98 10.47
N ASP A 93 -6.77 -11.76 10.09
CA ASP A 93 -7.30 -11.69 8.74
C ASP A 93 -8.00 -10.35 8.52
N ILE A 94 -7.92 -9.87 7.29
CA ILE A 94 -8.41 -8.56 6.95
C ILE A 94 -9.93 -8.45 6.92
N TYR A 95 -10.64 -9.53 6.53
CA TYR A 95 -12.10 -9.54 6.53
C TYR A 95 -12.63 -9.45 7.97
N ASP A 96 -11.97 -10.15 8.90
CA ASP A 96 -12.28 -10.07 10.32
C ASP A 96 -12.00 -8.68 10.88
N PHE A 97 -10.81 -8.13 10.59
CA PHE A 97 -10.46 -6.78 11.01
C PHE A 97 -11.50 -5.76 10.55
N ILE A 98 -11.95 -5.84 9.30
CA ILE A 98 -12.97 -4.92 8.79
C ILE A 98 -14.32 -5.13 9.49
N ASN A 99 -14.77 -6.37 9.65
CA ASN A 99 -16.05 -6.66 10.32
C ASN A 99 -16.09 -6.12 11.75
N GLU A 100 -14.97 -6.17 12.47
CA GLU A 100 -14.86 -5.68 13.84
C GLU A 100 -14.79 -4.14 13.94
N ASN A 101 -14.31 -3.49 12.88
CA ASN A 101 -13.94 -2.06 12.89
C ASN A 101 -14.84 -1.18 12.00
N LYS A 102 -15.66 -1.74 11.10
CA LYS A 102 -16.51 -1.00 10.15
C LYS A 102 -17.35 0.13 10.75
N ASP A 103 -17.81 -0.05 11.98
CA ASP A 103 -18.67 0.89 12.70
C ASP A 103 -17.94 1.66 13.82
N LYS A 104 -16.67 1.32 14.08
CA LYS A 104 -15.88 1.86 15.20
C LYS A 104 -14.75 2.77 14.73
N GLU A 105 -14.13 2.37 13.63
CA GLU A 105 -12.90 2.97 13.14
C GLU A 105 -13.02 3.37 11.69
N LYS A 106 -12.31 4.45 11.40
CA LYS A 106 -12.39 5.15 10.15
C LYS A 106 -11.03 5.76 9.86
N PHE A 107 -10.46 5.49 8.69
CA PHE A 107 -9.12 5.92 8.30
C PHE A 107 -9.16 7.04 7.26
N ASP A 108 -8.20 7.94 7.37
CA ASP A 108 -7.97 9.04 6.42
C ASP A 108 -7.09 8.58 5.23
N ILE A 109 -6.33 7.49 5.40
CA ILE A 109 -5.43 6.90 4.41
C ILE A 109 -5.44 5.38 4.58
N ILE A 110 -5.64 4.63 3.49
CA ILE A 110 -5.45 3.18 3.46
C ILE A 110 -4.32 2.85 2.46
N ILE A 111 -3.45 1.91 2.82
CA ILE A 111 -2.28 1.53 2.02
C ILE A 111 -2.36 0.03 1.75
N LEU A 112 -2.30 -0.33 0.46
CA LEU A 112 -2.31 -1.71 -0.03
C LEU A 112 -1.08 -1.98 -0.90
N LYS A 113 0.06 -2.16 -0.24
CA LYS A 113 1.32 -2.38 -0.94
C LYS A 113 1.70 -3.87 -0.93
N ASP A 114 1.87 -4.46 -2.11
CA ASP A 114 2.27 -5.88 -2.25
C ASP A 114 1.31 -6.84 -1.49
N VAL A 115 0.01 -6.51 -1.48
CA VAL A 115 -1.04 -7.28 -0.80
C VAL A 115 -2.10 -7.82 -1.75
N ILE A 116 -2.31 -7.15 -2.90
CA ILE A 116 -3.32 -7.58 -3.88
C ILE A 116 -3.04 -9.03 -4.30
N GLU A 117 -1.78 -9.39 -4.51
CA GLU A 117 -1.38 -10.73 -4.90
C GLU A 117 -1.84 -11.84 -3.95
N HIS A 118 -2.06 -11.54 -2.66
CA HIS A 118 -2.35 -12.53 -1.63
C HIS A 118 -3.82 -12.54 -1.23
N ILE A 119 -4.50 -11.40 -1.37
CA ILE A 119 -5.93 -11.27 -1.06
C ILE A 119 -6.80 -11.65 -2.27
N PHE A 120 -6.26 -11.53 -3.48
CA PHE A 120 -7.02 -11.66 -4.71
C PHE A 120 -7.02 -13.11 -5.20
N ASP A 121 -7.73 -13.98 -4.48
CA ASP A 121 -8.33 -15.14 -5.14
C ASP A 121 -9.26 -14.61 -6.24
N HIS A 122 -8.90 -14.85 -7.50
CA HIS A 122 -9.59 -14.34 -8.69
C HIS A 122 -11.12 -14.60 -8.68
N LYS A 123 -11.59 -15.62 -7.94
CA LYS A 123 -13.03 -15.90 -7.77
C LYS A 123 -13.69 -15.04 -6.70
N LYS A 124 -13.03 -14.78 -5.57
CA LYS A 124 -13.54 -13.92 -4.49
C LYS A 124 -13.54 -12.44 -4.87
N LEU A 125 -12.69 -12.04 -5.81
CA LEU A 125 -12.61 -10.69 -6.37
C LEU A 125 -13.94 -10.20 -6.97
N ILE A 126 -14.72 -11.10 -7.60
CA ILE A 126 -16.01 -10.76 -8.23
C ILE A 126 -17.18 -10.84 -7.24
N GLN A 127 -17.01 -11.56 -6.12
CA GLN A 127 -18.09 -11.83 -5.16
C GLN A 127 -18.02 -10.96 -3.90
N ASN A 128 -16.82 -10.56 -3.46
CA ASN A 128 -16.58 -9.82 -2.23
C ASN A 128 -15.98 -8.46 -2.53
N ASN A 129 -16.78 -7.58 -3.14
CA ASN A 129 -16.39 -6.21 -3.50
C ASN A 129 -15.79 -5.48 -2.29
N PHE A 130 -14.48 -5.19 -2.38
CA PHE A 130 -13.67 -4.28 -1.56
C PHE A 130 -14.25 -3.90 -0.19
N ILE A 131 -14.36 -4.88 0.71
CA ILE A 131 -14.86 -4.71 2.10
C ILE A 131 -14.17 -3.55 2.85
N TYR A 132 -12.97 -3.14 2.44
CA TYR A 132 -12.25 -1.94 2.90
C TYR A 132 -13.05 -0.63 2.86
N PHE A 133 -14.08 -0.53 2.02
CA PHE A 133 -15.00 0.60 1.98
C PHE A 133 -15.53 0.97 3.36
N TYR A 134 -15.81 -0.04 4.17
CA TYR A 134 -16.36 0.18 5.50
C TYR A 134 -15.39 0.89 6.45
N LEU A 135 -14.09 0.91 6.15
CA LEU A 135 -13.08 1.52 7.00
C LEU A 135 -12.72 2.96 6.59
N ILE A 136 -13.37 3.51 5.56
CA ILE A 136 -13.05 4.83 5.00
C ILE A 136 -13.76 5.92 5.81
N LYS A 137 -13.00 6.87 6.38
CA LYS A 137 -13.53 7.96 7.23
C LYS A 137 -14.26 9.03 6.48
N ASN A 138 -13.64 9.52 5.42
CA ASN A 138 -14.12 10.61 4.59
C ASN A 138 -13.42 10.52 3.22
N ASP A 139 -14.04 11.13 2.22
CA ASP A 139 -13.39 11.43 0.94
C ASP A 139 -12.22 12.41 1.18
N PRO A 140 -10.98 12.10 0.76
CA PRO A 140 -10.50 10.86 0.15
C PRO A 140 -9.96 9.85 1.17
N SER A 141 -10.21 8.57 0.92
CA SER A 141 -9.43 7.49 1.50
C SER A 141 -8.64 6.81 0.41
N PHE A 142 -7.33 6.85 0.58
CA PHE A 142 -6.39 6.43 -0.43
C PHE A 142 -6.30 4.92 -0.50
N LEU A 143 -5.98 4.40 -1.68
CA LEU A 143 -5.61 3.01 -1.88
C LEU A 143 -4.35 3.00 -2.73
N PHE A 144 -3.18 3.03 -2.09
CA PHE A 144 -1.94 2.86 -2.83
C PHE A 144 -1.81 1.41 -3.23
N LEU A 145 -1.74 1.13 -4.53
CA LEU A 145 -1.69 -0.21 -5.07
C LEU A 145 -0.46 -0.38 -5.92
N LYS A 146 0.38 -1.33 -5.52
CA LYS A 146 1.62 -1.67 -6.21
C LYS A 146 1.47 -3.01 -6.89
N ASP A 147 1.36 -3.01 -8.21
CA ASP A 147 1.35 -4.24 -9.00
C ASP A 147 2.79 -4.70 -9.29
N THR A 148 3.00 -6.01 -9.28
CA THR A 148 4.19 -6.66 -9.83
C THR A 148 3.71 -7.66 -10.87
N LYS A 149 4.45 -7.79 -11.99
CA LYS A 149 4.13 -8.67 -13.14
C LYS A 149 3.77 -10.14 -12.82
N ASN A 150 3.92 -10.57 -11.56
CA ASN A 150 3.56 -11.88 -11.06
C ASN A 150 2.07 -12.01 -10.68
N THR A 151 1.33 -10.91 -10.56
CA THR A 151 -0.12 -10.95 -10.39
C THR A 151 -0.74 -11.06 -11.77
N LYS A 152 -1.67 -12.00 -11.99
CA LYS A 152 -2.41 -12.07 -13.26
C LYS A 152 -3.37 -10.87 -13.45
N ILE A 153 -3.22 -9.81 -12.66
CA ILE A 153 -4.03 -8.60 -12.68
C ILE A 153 -3.20 -7.51 -13.34
N THR A 154 -3.44 -7.29 -14.64
CA THR A 154 -2.79 -6.19 -15.34
C THR A 154 -3.33 -4.83 -14.86
N PRO A 155 -2.59 -3.72 -15.07
CA PRO A 155 -3.13 -2.37 -14.90
C PRO A 155 -4.50 -2.17 -15.56
N SER A 156 -4.73 -2.78 -16.73
CA SER A 156 -6.02 -2.76 -17.43
C SER A 156 -7.16 -3.40 -16.63
N ILE A 157 -6.89 -4.55 -16.01
CA ILE A 157 -7.89 -5.29 -15.22
C ILE A 157 -8.18 -4.48 -13.95
N PHE A 158 -7.13 -4.00 -13.30
CA PHE A 158 -7.24 -3.20 -12.09
C PHE A 158 -8.06 -1.92 -12.31
N GLU A 159 -7.78 -1.16 -13.36
CA GLU A 159 -8.56 0.04 -13.72
C GLU A 159 -10.03 -0.27 -14.04
N LYS A 160 -10.32 -1.41 -14.66
CA LYS A 160 -11.71 -1.86 -14.89
C LYS A 160 -12.44 -2.15 -13.59
N ILE A 161 -11.76 -2.76 -12.62
CA ILE A 161 -12.31 -3.03 -11.29
C ILE A 161 -12.62 -1.71 -10.58
N ILE A 162 -11.66 -0.78 -10.50
CA ILE A 162 -11.88 0.55 -9.90
C ILE A 162 -13.13 1.24 -10.49
N LYS A 163 -13.26 1.22 -11.82
CA LYS A 163 -14.39 1.86 -12.52
C LYS A 163 -15.74 1.23 -12.21
N LYS A 164 -15.80 -0.10 -12.03
CA LYS A 164 -17.03 -0.81 -11.67
C LYS A 164 -17.45 -0.51 -10.24
N GLU A 165 -16.48 -0.34 -9.36
CA GLU A 165 -16.69 -0.20 -7.90
C GLU A 165 -16.87 1.26 -7.45
N ASN A 166 -17.36 2.14 -8.33
CA ASN A 166 -17.64 3.55 -8.04
C ASN A 166 -16.45 4.34 -7.43
N PHE A 167 -15.22 4.00 -7.81
CA PHE A 167 -14.05 4.78 -7.47
C PHE A 167 -13.63 5.72 -8.61
N GLU A 168 -12.94 6.79 -8.24
CA GLU A 168 -12.24 7.70 -9.14
C GLU A 168 -10.73 7.55 -8.96
N ILE A 169 -9.99 7.47 -10.08
CA ILE A 169 -8.52 7.53 -10.07
C ILE A 169 -8.11 8.99 -10.10
N LEU A 170 -7.55 9.48 -8.99
CA LEU A 170 -7.03 10.84 -8.84
C LEU A 170 -5.67 11.00 -9.49
N TYR A 171 -4.77 10.07 -9.19
CA TYR A 171 -3.42 10.04 -9.74
C TYR A 171 -3.00 8.62 -10.07
N ARG A 172 -2.16 8.50 -11.09
CA ARG A 172 -1.59 7.24 -11.54
C ARG A 172 -0.17 7.48 -12.05
N ASP A 173 0.79 6.76 -11.50
CA ASP A 173 2.16 6.72 -12.03
C ASP A 173 2.49 5.29 -12.46
N MET A 174 2.95 5.11 -13.70
CA MET A 174 3.45 3.84 -14.22
C MET A 174 4.96 3.89 -14.32
N TYR A 175 5.64 2.80 -13.96
CA TYR A 175 7.09 2.74 -13.93
C TYR A 175 7.64 1.68 -14.86
N PHE A 176 8.55 2.09 -15.74
CA PHE A 176 9.44 1.18 -16.45
C PHE A 176 10.53 0.61 -15.52
N ILE A 177 11.01 1.40 -14.56
CA ILE A 177 11.92 0.94 -13.49
C ILE A 177 11.32 1.30 -12.14
N SER A 178 10.94 0.28 -11.37
CA SER A 178 10.29 0.44 -10.06
C SER A 178 11.11 1.30 -9.10
N PRO A 179 10.47 2.22 -8.34
CA PRO A 179 11.12 2.97 -7.27
C PRO A 179 11.86 2.12 -6.25
N MET A 180 11.36 0.90 -6.00
CA MET A 180 11.98 -0.05 -5.07
C MET A 180 13.36 -0.52 -5.54
N TYR A 181 13.62 -0.52 -6.85
CA TYR A 181 14.90 -0.95 -7.41
C TYR A 181 16.04 0.01 -7.11
N LYS A 182 15.73 1.27 -6.76
CA LYS A 182 16.73 2.21 -6.21
C LYS A 182 17.39 1.63 -4.97
N TYR A 183 16.60 1.10 -4.05
CA TYR A 183 17.13 0.60 -2.77
C TYR A 183 17.59 -0.86 -2.87
N LYS A 184 16.93 -1.68 -3.70
CA LYS A 184 17.35 -3.07 -3.91
C LYS A 184 18.63 -3.19 -4.74
N PHE A 185 18.78 -2.37 -5.78
CA PHE A 185 19.79 -2.58 -6.82
C PHE A 185 20.56 -1.31 -7.23
N GLY A 186 20.32 -0.16 -6.59
CA GLY A 186 20.94 1.11 -6.98
C GLY A 186 20.42 1.70 -8.29
N LEU A 187 19.33 1.14 -8.85
CA LEU A 187 18.80 1.59 -10.15
C LEU A 187 17.97 2.86 -10.01
N LYS A 188 18.23 3.86 -10.86
CA LYS A 188 17.44 5.10 -10.91
C LYS A 188 16.01 4.76 -11.39
N PRO A 189 14.96 5.11 -10.63
CA PRO A 189 13.58 4.86 -11.05
C PRO A 189 13.23 5.63 -12.32
N ARG A 190 12.39 5.03 -13.17
CA ARG A 190 11.98 5.61 -14.45
C ARG A 190 10.49 5.40 -14.64
N LYS A 191 9.76 6.50 -14.85
CA LYS A 191 8.36 6.44 -15.29
C LYS A 191 8.27 5.86 -16.69
N LEU A 192 7.16 5.21 -16.98
CA LEU A 192 6.84 4.78 -18.33
C LEU A 192 6.61 6.01 -19.20
N TRP A 193 6.98 5.94 -20.48
CA TRP A 193 6.68 7.03 -21.40
C TRP A 193 5.19 7.11 -21.66
N LYS A 194 4.62 8.32 -21.60
CA LYS A 194 3.17 8.56 -21.75
C LYS A 194 2.58 7.94 -23.03
N LEU A 195 3.35 7.90 -24.12
CA LEU A 195 2.92 7.25 -25.38
C LEU A 195 2.68 5.75 -25.20
N LEU A 196 3.55 5.07 -24.44
CA LEU A 196 3.42 3.64 -24.16
C LEU A 196 2.31 3.35 -23.13
N GLU A 197 2.03 4.28 -22.21
CA GLU A 197 0.93 4.15 -21.24
C GLU A 197 -0.44 4.04 -21.91
N ASN A 198 -0.63 4.61 -23.10
CA ASN A 198 -1.92 4.63 -23.79
C ASN A 198 -2.17 3.38 -24.64
N ILE A 199 -1.18 2.51 -24.84
CA ILE A 199 -1.30 1.30 -25.64
C ILE A 199 -1.33 0.10 -24.69
N PRO A 200 -2.50 -0.53 -24.43
CA PRO A 200 -2.66 -1.46 -23.32
C PRO A 200 -1.65 -2.62 -23.28
N TYR A 201 -1.34 -3.22 -24.43
CA TYR A 201 -0.39 -4.33 -24.52
C TYR A 201 1.04 -3.88 -24.21
N LEU A 202 1.50 -2.79 -24.82
CA LEU A 202 2.83 -2.23 -24.58
C LEU A 202 2.96 -1.71 -23.14
N ARG A 203 1.93 -1.01 -22.65
CA ARG A 203 1.83 -0.59 -21.25
C ARG A 203 2.09 -1.76 -20.32
N ASN A 204 1.32 -2.84 -20.46
CA ASN A 204 1.41 -3.98 -19.56
C ASN A 204 2.78 -4.68 -19.66
N PHE A 205 3.36 -4.74 -20.86
CA PHE A 205 4.68 -5.33 -21.08
C PHE A 205 5.81 -4.53 -20.43
N PHE A 206 5.79 -3.19 -20.55
CA PHE A 206 6.86 -2.33 -20.05
C PHE A 206 6.66 -1.87 -18.60
N THR A 207 5.46 -1.98 -18.03
CA THR A 207 5.21 -1.60 -16.63
C THR A 207 5.80 -2.65 -15.69
N THR A 208 6.76 -2.24 -14.86
CA THR A 208 7.29 -3.06 -13.76
C THR A 208 6.46 -2.93 -12.49
N THR A 209 5.91 -1.73 -12.28
CA THR A 209 5.01 -1.42 -11.18
C THR A 209 4.21 -0.17 -11.51
N CYS A 210 3.07 -0.02 -10.86
CA CYS A 210 2.21 1.13 -10.95
C CYS A 210 1.80 1.57 -9.56
N ASP A 211 1.57 2.86 -9.39
CA ASP A 211 1.08 3.47 -8.17
C ASP A 211 -0.26 4.15 -8.50
N TYR A 212 -1.30 3.83 -7.73
CA TYR A 212 -2.62 4.45 -7.88
C TYR A 212 -2.97 5.24 -6.65
N LEU A 213 -3.61 6.39 -6.88
CA LEU A 213 -4.31 7.15 -5.87
C LEU A 213 -5.78 7.18 -6.28
N ILE A 214 -6.64 6.56 -5.48
CA ILE A 214 -8.07 6.50 -5.74
C ILE A 214 -8.87 7.12 -4.60
N LYS A 215 -10.09 7.54 -4.91
CA LYS A 215 -11.11 7.96 -3.95
C LYS A 215 -12.47 7.39 -4.32
N ILE A 216 -13.39 7.34 -3.37
CA ILE A 216 -14.79 7.01 -3.63
C ILE A 216 -15.42 8.18 -4.41
N LYS A 217 -16.26 7.91 -5.40
CA LYS A 217 -17.05 8.92 -6.11
C LYS A 217 -18.24 9.41 -5.30
#